data_AF-A0A6A5GLS3-F1
#
_entry.id   AF-A0A6A5GLS3-F1
#
_cell.length_a   1.000
_cell.length_b   1.000
_cell.length_c   1.000
_cell.angle_alpha   90.00
_cell.angle_beta   90.00
_cell.angle_gamma   90.00
#
_symmetry.space_group_name_H-M   'P 1'
#
loop_
_entity.id
_entity.type
_entity.pdbx_description
1 polymer ?
#
loop_
_entity_poly.entity_id
_entity_poly.type
_entity_poly.pdbx_seq_one_letter_code
_entity_poly.pdbx_strand_id
1 'polypeptide(L)'
;MMNDARYEWSIGLQIANMRELSYDIELEQEAKTFLKCDDIEHGYNYRVQLLSPGYFPPILPWPDARSIKQNETALLNDKSFKLRAEFLHPNQTKIGCVDLISYCPIPGEDRNAAVVCLFGPANTDPIPAWILGKPMSRCQDSVKSDSGLCRQR
;
A
#
# COMPACT_ATOMS: atom_id res chain seq x y z
N MET A 1 5.08 9.38 4.55
CA MET A 1 3.84 9.47 3.75
C MET A 1 3.06 8.15 3.68
N MET A 2 3.60 7.06 3.10
CA MET A 2 2.83 5.79 3.05
C MET A 2 2.63 5.14 4.42
N ASN A 3 3.62 5.20 5.33
CA ASN A 3 3.43 4.71 6.70
C ASN A 3 2.41 5.54 7.49
N ASP A 4 2.36 6.86 7.28
CA ASP A 4 1.35 7.72 7.90
C ASP A 4 -0.06 7.34 7.42
N ALA A 5 -0.22 7.07 6.12
CA ALA A 5 -1.46 6.53 5.59
C ALA A 5 -1.78 5.17 6.23
N ARG A 6 -0.86 4.20 6.20
CA ARG A 6 -1.06 2.88 6.82
C ARG A 6 -1.47 2.98 8.28
N TYR A 7 -0.94 3.94 9.02
CA TYR A 7 -1.34 4.23 10.39
C TYR A 7 -2.81 4.67 10.49
N GLU A 8 -3.21 5.72 9.76
CA GLU A 8 -4.59 6.21 9.75
C GLU A 8 -5.60 5.13 9.33
N TRP A 9 -5.25 4.35 8.29
CA TRP A 9 -6.05 3.21 7.83
C TRP A 9 -6.11 2.07 8.84
N SER A 10 -5.03 1.79 9.56
CA SER A 10 -5.04 0.78 10.62
C SER A 10 -6.01 1.14 11.75
N ILE A 11 -6.11 2.43 12.08
CA ILE A 11 -7.06 2.93 13.09
C ILE A 11 -8.48 2.95 12.52
N GLY A 12 -8.67 3.52 11.33
CA GLY A 12 -10.00 3.66 10.73
C GLY A 12 -10.69 2.32 10.48
N LEU A 13 -9.94 1.31 10.02
CA LEU A 13 -10.44 -0.03 9.69
C LEU A 13 -10.13 -1.09 10.75
N GLN A 14 -9.56 -0.69 11.90
CA GLN A 14 -9.21 -1.58 13.00
C GLN A 14 -8.34 -2.77 12.55
N ILE A 15 -7.22 -2.49 11.87
CA ILE A 15 -6.28 -3.52 11.40
C ILE A 15 -5.18 -3.72 12.45
N ALA A 16 -5.19 -4.88 13.11
CA ALA A 16 -4.36 -5.18 14.27
C ALA A 16 -2.91 -5.56 13.95
N ASN A 17 -2.61 -5.96 12.70
CA ASN A 17 -1.32 -6.51 12.26
C ASN A 17 -0.60 -5.66 11.20
N MET A 18 -0.96 -4.40 11.02
CA MET A 18 -0.36 -3.52 10.01
C MET A 18 1.13 -3.28 10.29
N ARG A 19 2.02 -3.70 9.38
CA ARG A 19 3.47 -3.51 9.50
C ARG A 19 3.95 -2.18 8.93
N GLU A 20 5.09 -1.71 9.41
CA GLU A 20 5.80 -0.58 8.81
C GLU A 20 6.43 -0.99 7.48
N LEU A 21 6.36 -0.11 6.47
CA LEU A 21 7.12 -0.24 5.23
C LEU A 21 8.49 0.42 5.39
N SER A 22 9.53 -0.25 4.94
CA SER A 22 10.86 0.32 4.73
C SER A 22 11.21 0.35 3.24
N TYR A 23 12.05 1.30 2.86
CA TYR A 23 12.57 1.34 1.50
C TYR A 23 13.43 0.11 1.21
N ASP A 24 13.25 -0.46 0.02
CA ASP A 24 14.01 -1.61 -0.45
C ASP A 24 14.56 -1.35 -1.87
N ILE A 25 15.88 -1.38 -1.99
CA ILE A 25 16.58 -1.10 -3.24
C ILE A 25 16.42 -2.23 -4.27
N GLU A 26 16.25 -3.47 -3.84
CA GLU A 26 16.07 -4.61 -4.75
C GLU A 26 14.69 -4.51 -5.44
N LEU A 27 13.66 -4.14 -4.70
CA LEU A 27 12.33 -3.85 -5.27
C LEU A 27 12.37 -2.64 -6.21
N GLU A 28 13.13 -1.59 -5.89
CA GLU A 28 13.31 -0.47 -6.81
C GLU A 28 14.02 -0.91 -8.10
N GLN A 29 15.08 -1.69 -7.98
CA GLN A 29 15.83 -2.21 -9.13
C GLN A 29 14.99 -3.14 -10.00
N GLU A 30 14.19 -4.01 -9.39
CA GLU A 30 13.21 -4.85 -10.09
C GLU A 30 12.21 -3.97 -10.87
N ALA A 31 11.67 -2.93 -10.23
CA ALA A 31 10.74 -2.01 -10.88
C ALA A 31 11.36 -1.29 -12.09
N LYS A 32 12.68 -1.03 -12.10
CA LYS A 32 13.40 -0.43 -13.25
C LYS A 32 13.42 -1.35 -14.47
N THR A 33 13.17 -2.65 -14.30
CA THR A 33 13.11 -3.59 -15.43
C THR A 33 11.82 -3.44 -16.25
N PHE A 34 10.80 -2.76 -15.71
CA PHE A 34 9.54 -2.49 -16.40
C PHE A 34 9.71 -1.36 -17.41
N LEU A 35 10.12 -1.69 -18.63
CA LEU A 35 10.37 -0.72 -19.69
C LEU A 35 9.08 -0.31 -20.41
N LYS A 36 8.08 -1.17 -20.40
CA LYS A 36 6.76 -0.99 -21.04
C LYS A 36 5.66 -1.34 -20.05
N CYS A 37 4.45 -0.86 -20.32
CA CYS A 37 3.29 -1.13 -19.47
C CYS A 37 2.94 -2.62 -19.40
N ASP A 38 3.21 -3.38 -20.46
CA ASP A 38 2.96 -4.83 -20.51
C ASP A 38 3.95 -5.62 -19.64
N ASP A 39 5.08 -5.02 -19.25
CA ASP A 39 6.06 -5.66 -18.36
C ASP A 39 5.61 -5.57 -16.87
N ILE A 40 4.59 -4.76 -16.59
CA ILE A 40 4.14 -4.46 -15.22
C ILE A 40 3.18 -5.55 -14.74
N GLU A 41 3.70 -6.47 -13.92
CA GLU A 41 2.92 -7.55 -13.34
C GLU A 41 3.26 -7.84 -11.88
N HIS A 42 2.35 -8.49 -11.16
CA HIS A 42 2.64 -8.96 -9.80
C HIS A 42 3.67 -10.10 -9.86
N GLY A 43 4.69 -10.03 -9.01
CA GLY A 43 5.71 -11.06 -8.89
C GLY A 43 5.36 -12.14 -7.87
N TYR A 44 6.24 -13.13 -7.74
CA TYR A 44 6.10 -14.19 -6.73
C TYR A 44 6.23 -13.66 -5.29
N ASN A 45 7.05 -12.64 -5.07
CA ASN A 45 7.38 -12.07 -3.76
C ASN A 45 7.08 -10.56 -3.67
N TYR A 46 6.34 -10.01 -4.63
CA TYR A 46 5.92 -8.62 -4.59
C TYR A 46 4.58 -8.41 -5.27
N ARG A 47 3.88 -7.34 -4.89
CA ARG A 47 2.73 -6.82 -5.62
C ARG A 47 2.99 -5.42 -6.15
N VAL A 48 2.40 -5.12 -7.30
CA VAL A 48 2.57 -3.85 -7.98
C VAL A 48 1.40 -2.94 -7.73
N GLN A 49 1.69 -1.65 -7.52
CA GLN A 49 0.72 -0.58 -7.57
C GLN A 49 1.15 0.50 -8.55
N LEU A 50 0.24 0.82 -9.47
CA LEU A 50 0.36 1.95 -10.39
C LEU A 50 -0.19 3.21 -9.74
N LEU A 51 0.57 4.31 -9.82
CA LEU A 51 0.23 5.60 -9.21
C LEU A 51 0.21 6.71 -10.26
N SER A 52 -0.89 7.44 -10.34
CA SER A 52 -1.03 8.61 -11.22
C SER A 52 -0.19 9.80 -10.72
N PRO A 53 0.24 10.70 -11.61
CA PRO A 53 0.73 12.02 -11.19
C PRO A 53 -0.26 12.69 -10.24
N GLY A 54 0.23 13.25 -9.15
CA GLY A 54 -0.62 13.91 -8.16
C GLY A 54 -1.49 12.97 -7.31
N TYR A 55 -1.28 11.64 -7.36
CA TYR A 55 -1.88 10.71 -6.38
C TYR A 55 -1.37 10.96 -4.96
N PHE A 56 -0.15 11.48 -4.86
CA PHE A 56 0.33 12.19 -3.69
C PHE A 56 0.26 13.68 -3.98
N PRO A 57 -0.89 14.35 -3.80
CA PRO A 57 -0.86 15.80 -3.79
C PRO A 57 0.05 16.19 -2.61
N PRO A 58 1.07 17.04 -2.80
CA PRO A 58 1.94 17.49 -1.71
C PRO A 58 1.18 18.29 -0.61
N ILE A 59 -0.15 18.43 -0.73
CA ILE A 59 -0.97 19.42 -0.01
C ILE A 59 -2.32 18.84 0.50
N LEU A 60 -2.84 17.71 -0.01
CA LEU A 60 -4.07 17.10 0.55
C LEU A 60 -3.72 15.87 1.40
N PRO A 61 -4.02 15.85 2.70
CA PRO A 61 -3.71 14.72 3.55
C PRO A 61 -4.55 13.51 3.15
N TRP A 62 -3.97 12.33 3.33
CA TRP A 62 -4.73 11.08 3.42
C TRP A 62 -5.94 11.29 4.35
N PRO A 63 -7.11 10.67 4.07
CA PRO A 63 -8.23 10.77 4.98
C PRO A 63 -7.77 10.30 6.36
N ASP A 64 -8.16 11.04 7.40
CA ASP A 64 -7.87 10.63 8.77
C ASP A 64 -8.68 9.37 9.14
N ALA A 65 -8.27 8.71 10.22
CA ALA A 65 -8.92 7.50 10.71
C ALA A 65 -10.42 7.67 10.96
N ARG A 66 -10.87 8.88 11.31
CA ARG A 66 -12.28 9.18 11.54
C ARG A 66 -13.07 9.11 10.22
N SER A 67 -12.56 9.76 9.19
CA SER A 67 -13.15 9.80 7.86
C SER A 67 -13.17 8.41 7.21
N ILE A 68 -12.09 7.64 7.41
CA ILE A 68 -12.00 6.24 6.96
C ILE A 68 -13.08 5.40 7.65
N LYS A 69 -13.20 5.49 8.98
CA LYS A 69 -14.20 4.73 9.75
C LYS A 69 -15.63 5.08 9.34
N GLN A 70 -15.92 6.37 9.13
CA GLN A 70 -17.25 6.82 8.70
C GLN A 70 -17.66 6.25 7.34
N ASN A 71 -16.69 6.02 6.45
CA ASN A 71 -16.92 5.53 5.09
C ASN A 71 -16.54 4.06 4.89
N GLU A 72 -16.27 3.32 5.95
CA GLU A 72 -15.74 1.95 5.91
C GLU A 72 -16.54 1.06 4.95
N THR A 73 -17.87 1.02 5.07
CA THR A 73 -18.72 0.19 4.21
C THR A 73 -18.64 0.59 2.74
N ALA A 74 -18.58 1.89 2.44
CA ALA A 74 -18.47 2.36 1.06
C ALA A 74 -17.10 1.99 0.47
N LEU A 75 -16.03 2.21 1.23
CA LEU A 75 -14.65 1.87 0.84
C LEU A 75 -14.49 0.38 0.57
N LEU A 76 -14.98 -0.48 1.46
CA LEU A 76 -14.89 -1.93 1.32
C LEU A 76 -15.83 -2.52 0.25
N ASN A 77 -16.76 -1.73 -0.29
CA ASN A 77 -17.58 -2.12 -1.44
C ASN A 77 -17.08 -1.54 -2.77
N ASP A 78 -16.22 -0.52 -2.72
CA ASP A 78 -15.63 0.12 -3.89
C ASP A 78 -14.58 -0.80 -4.54
N LYS A 79 -14.82 -1.21 -5.78
CA LYS A 79 -13.91 -2.10 -6.52
C LYS A 79 -12.55 -1.44 -6.78
N SER A 80 -12.54 -0.14 -7.07
CA SER A 80 -11.33 0.61 -7.35
C SER A 80 -10.45 0.75 -6.11
N PHE A 81 -11.05 0.87 -4.92
CA PHE A 81 -10.32 0.83 -3.65
C PHE A 81 -9.63 -0.53 -3.46
N LYS A 82 -10.35 -1.65 -3.66
CA LYS A 82 -9.80 -3.00 -3.51
C LYS A 82 -8.58 -3.23 -4.40
N LEU A 83 -8.65 -2.76 -5.65
CA LEU A 83 -7.56 -2.87 -6.63
C LEU A 83 -6.32 -2.03 -6.28
N ARG A 84 -6.45 -1.05 -5.38
CA ARG A 84 -5.38 -0.10 -5.03
C ARG A 84 -4.99 -0.17 -3.54
N ALA A 85 -5.41 -1.23 -2.84
CA ALA A 85 -5.11 -1.43 -1.44
C ALA A 85 -3.77 -2.13 -1.19
N GLU A 86 -2.89 -2.24 -2.20
CA GLU A 86 -1.61 -2.96 -2.10
C GLU A 86 -0.72 -2.39 -0.99
N PHE A 87 -0.59 -1.07 -0.93
CA PHE A 87 0.09 -0.39 0.18
C PHE A 87 -0.61 -0.55 1.54
N LEU A 88 -1.81 -1.12 1.62
CA LEU A 88 -2.53 -1.47 2.86
C LEU A 88 -2.45 -2.96 3.20
N HIS A 89 -1.72 -3.76 2.43
CA HIS A 89 -1.51 -5.16 2.80
C HIS A 89 -0.64 -5.21 4.07
N PRO A 90 -1.13 -5.77 5.19
CA PRO A 90 -0.52 -5.63 6.51
C PRO A 90 0.80 -6.37 6.63
N ASN A 91 0.98 -7.45 5.85
CA ASN A 91 2.22 -8.22 5.83
C ASN A 91 3.29 -7.65 4.89
N GLN A 92 2.99 -6.62 4.09
CA GLN A 92 4.04 -5.92 3.34
C GLN A 92 4.92 -5.16 4.31
N THR A 93 6.23 -5.25 4.12
CA THR A 93 7.23 -4.58 4.95
C THR A 93 8.24 -3.79 4.12
N LYS A 94 8.26 -3.97 2.81
CA LYS A 94 9.23 -3.37 1.90
C LYS A 94 8.52 -2.66 0.76
N ILE A 95 9.10 -1.57 0.29
CA ILE A 95 8.65 -0.84 -0.90
C ILE A 95 9.82 -0.32 -1.73
N GLY A 96 9.72 -0.45 -3.05
CA GLY A 96 10.57 0.25 -4.02
C GLY A 96 9.71 0.86 -5.12
N CYS A 97 9.99 2.09 -5.53
CA CYS A 97 9.19 2.79 -6.55
C CYS A 97 10.08 3.43 -7.60
N VAL A 98 9.62 3.48 -8.84
CA VAL A 98 10.30 4.17 -9.94
C VAL A 98 9.31 4.97 -10.78
N ASP A 99 9.80 6.07 -11.35
CA ASP A 99 9.09 6.77 -12.40
C ASP A 99 9.06 5.89 -13.66
N LEU A 100 7.89 5.75 -14.26
CA LEU A 100 7.71 5.02 -15.51
C LEU A 100 8.26 5.84 -16.68
N ILE A 101 8.93 5.16 -17.61
CA ILE A 101 9.45 5.79 -18.85
C ILE A 101 8.31 6.36 -19.70
N SER A 102 7.16 5.69 -19.69
CA SER A 102 5.95 6.11 -20.37
C SER A 102 4.74 5.96 -19.46
N TYR A 103 3.75 6.82 -19.65
CA TYR A 103 2.51 6.78 -18.90
C TYR A 103 1.75 5.48 -19.17
N CYS A 104 1.38 4.74 -18.13
CA CYS A 104 0.68 3.46 -18.26
C CYS A 104 -0.78 3.54 -17.83
N PRO A 105 -1.72 2.86 -18.51
CA PRO A 105 -3.12 2.87 -18.11
C PRO A 105 -3.29 2.24 -16.73
N ILE A 106 -4.08 2.87 -15.86
CA ILE A 106 -4.43 2.30 -14.56
C ILE A 106 -5.71 1.46 -14.73
N PRO A 107 -5.71 0.17 -14.34
CA PRO A 107 -6.91 -0.65 -14.41
C PRO A 107 -8.08 -0.02 -13.62
N GLY A 108 -9.16 0.31 -14.33
CA GLY A 108 -10.38 0.86 -13.73
C GLY A 108 -10.38 2.39 -13.54
N GLU A 109 -9.45 3.13 -14.14
CA GLU A 109 -9.46 4.60 -14.16
C GLU A 109 -9.22 5.16 -15.57
N ASP A 110 -9.72 6.38 -15.81
CA ASP A 110 -9.46 7.15 -17.04
C ASP A 110 -8.10 7.89 -17.01
N ARG A 111 -7.28 7.61 -15.98
CA ARG A 111 -5.99 8.27 -15.74
C ARG A 111 -4.84 7.29 -15.98
N ASN A 112 -3.70 7.85 -16.37
CA ASN A 112 -2.48 7.09 -16.52
C ASN A 112 -1.56 7.25 -15.30
N ALA A 113 -0.85 6.17 -14.97
CA ALA A 113 0.21 6.12 -14.00
C ALA A 113 1.50 6.71 -14.56
N ALA A 114 2.22 7.41 -13.70
CA ALA A 114 3.58 7.87 -13.95
C ALA A 114 4.60 7.19 -13.04
N VAL A 115 4.13 6.50 -12.00
CA VAL A 115 4.99 5.82 -11.02
C VAL A 115 4.48 4.40 -10.85
N VAL A 116 5.40 3.46 -10.71
CA VAL A 116 5.12 2.09 -10.30
C VAL A 116 5.83 1.82 -8.98
N CYS A 117 5.12 1.23 -8.03
CA CYS A 117 5.67 0.81 -6.74
C CYS A 117 5.47 -0.70 -6.56
N LEU A 118 6.51 -1.37 -6.10
CA LEU A 118 6.51 -2.78 -5.73
C LEU A 118 6.49 -2.88 -4.20
N PHE A 119 5.64 -3.75 -3.68
CA PHE A 119 5.49 -4.03 -2.25
C PHE A 119 5.79 -5.50 -1.98
N GLY A 120 6.70 -5.77 -1.05
CA GLY A 120 7.09 -7.13 -0.68
C GLY A 120 7.06 -7.38 0.84
N PRO A 121 7.03 -8.66 1.27
CA PRO A 121 7.12 -9.87 0.43
C PRO A 121 5.78 -10.50 0.04
N ALA A 122 4.64 -9.95 0.47
CA ALA A 122 3.35 -10.60 0.26
C ALA A 122 2.92 -10.50 -1.20
N ASN A 123 2.39 -11.60 -1.75
CA ASN A 123 1.85 -11.68 -3.11
C ASN A 123 0.33 -11.91 -3.15
N THR A 124 -0.31 -11.98 -1.98
CA THR A 124 -1.75 -12.21 -1.84
C THR A 124 -2.53 -10.91 -1.83
N ASP A 125 -3.85 -11.01 -1.97
CA ASP A 125 -4.74 -9.86 -1.88
C ASP A 125 -4.65 -9.20 -0.48
N PRO A 126 -4.69 -7.85 -0.41
CA PRO A 126 -4.56 -7.11 0.84
C PRO A 126 -5.63 -7.42 1.88
N ILE A 127 -6.90 -7.40 1.46
CA ILE A 127 -8.05 -7.40 2.38
C ILE A 127 -8.16 -8.70 3.18
N PRO A 128 -8.05 -9.90 2.57
CA PRO A 128 -8.06 -11.16 3.33
C PRO A 128 -6.93 -11.27 4.37
N ALA A 129 -5.82 -10.54 4.20
CA ALA A 129 -4.70 -10.56 5.14
C ALA A 129 -4.91 -9.68 6.38
N TRP A 130 -5.97 -8.87 6.41
CA TRP A 130 -6.30 -8.00 7.54
C TRP A 130 -6.77 -8.82 8.73
N ILE A 131 -6.07 -8.68 9.86
CA ILE A 131 -6.55 -9.20 11.13
C ILE A 131 -7.26 -8.06 11.84
N LEU A 132 -8.58 -8.16 11.99
CA LEU A 132 -9.36 -7.12 12.64
C LEU A 132 -9.13 -7.11 14.16
N GLY A 133 -9.04 -5.92 14.74
CA GLY A 133 -8.86 -5.69 16.17
C GLY A 133 -8.16 -4.37 16.46
N LYS A 134 -7.83 -4.16 17.74
CA LYS A 134 -7.11 -2.95 18.15
C LYS A 134 -5.78 -2.84 17.37
N PRO A 135 -5.45 -1.67 16.79
CA PRO A 135 -4.17 -1.48 16.10
C PRO A 135 -2.99 -1.95 16.94
N MET A 136 -2.02 -2.59 16.28
CA MET A 136 -0.84 -3.23 16.88
C MET A 136 -1.10 -4.38 17.87
N SER A 137 -2.35 -4.79 18.13
CA SER A 137 -2.62 -5.87 19.09
C SER A 137 -2.17 -7.27 18.61
N ARG A 138 -1.80 -7.40 17.34
CA ARG A 138 -1.36 -8.65 16.71
C ARG A 138 0.04 -8.56 16.10
N CYS A 139 0.87 -7.61 16.54
CA CYS A 139 2.29 -7.64 16.19
C CYS A 139 2.96 -8.84 16.87
N GLN A 140 3.66 -9.68 16.09
CA GLN A 140 4.51 -10.74 16.66
C GLN A 140 5.65 -10.07 17.43
N ASP A 141 5.83 -10.46 18.70
CA ASP A 141 6.81 -9.92 19.64
C ASP A 141 6.90 -8.39 19.76
N SER A 142 5.77 -7.73 20.00
CA SER A 142 5.62 -6.41 20.67
C SER A 142 6.69 -5.32 20.47
N VAL A 143 7.34 -5.22 19.30
CA VAL A 143 8.08 -4.00 18.95
C VAL A 143 7.06 -3.03 18.37
N LYS A 144 6.41 -2.29 19.26
CA LYS A 144 5.64 -1.11 18.89
C LYS A 144 6.62 -0.10 18.33
N SER A 145 6.47 0.26 17.06
CA SER A 145 7.25 1.36 16.50
C SER A 145 6.72 2.69 17.03
N ASP A 146 7.56 3.73 17.00
CA ASP A 146 7.13 5.11 17.27
C ASP A 146 6.12 5.61 16.21
N SER A 147 6.04 4.94 15.06
CA SER A 147 5.05 5.20 13.99
C SER A 147 3.66 4.60 14.27
N GLY A 148 3.48 3.87 15.37
CA GLY A 148 2.18 3.27 15.70
C GLY A 148 1.81 2.06 14.82
N LEU A 149 2.80 1.43 14.19
CA LEU A 149 2.68 0.24 13.35
C LEU A 149 3.53 -0.91 13.92
N CYS A 150 3.37 -2.12 13.39
CA CYS A 150 4.23 -3.24 13.75
C CYS A 150 5.61 -3.08 13.09
N ARG A 151 6.70 -3.02 13.89
CA ARG A 151 8.07 -2.98 13.36
C ARG A 151 8.54 -4.37 12.90
N GLN A 152 9.41 -4.42 11.91
CA GLN A 152 10.15 -5.62 11.53
C GLN A 152 11.38 -5.78 12.46
N ARG A 153 11.65 -7.01 12.93
CA ARG A 153 12.91 -7.32 13.63
C ARG A 153 14.05 -7.51 12.64
#